data_AF-A0A9C6XWH4-F1
#
_entry.id   AF-A0A9C6XWH4-F1
#
_cell.length_a   1.000
_cell.length_b   1.000
_cell.length_c   1.000
_cell.angle_alpha   90.00
_cell.angle_beta   90.00
_cell.angle_gamma   90.00
#
_symmetry.space_group_name_H-M   'P 1'
#
loop_
_entity.id
_entity.type
_entity.pdbx_description
1 polymer ?
#
loop_
_entity_poly.entity_id
_entity_poly.type
_entity_poly.pdbx_seq_one_letter_code
_entity_poly.pdbx_strand_id
1 'polypeptide(L)'
;MYRRSGIDPRRVAYVEGDGVGLPLQDTFELDALDAVLGKHRSRADPLLVGCVKSNTGHTEVASGMVGIAKCVVAMEHGVIPATINHATDLPCRALAEGRMKLVTANTPFKFDRQTYLAVSSHSMTGMFGHTILSPHAKPKRAVNAAADLPRLVLVSARSEAAARLVAEKIKSYSYDPEYLRLVQDVFGPTIRGYEYRSFVICPPEARDAVKVG
;
A
#
# COMPACT_ATOMS: atom_id res chain seq x y z
N MET A 1 0.67 -13.54 -18.32
CA MET A 1 -0.19 -13.17 -17.18
C MET A 1 -1.41 -12.38 -17.62
N TYR A 2 -1.27 -11.14 -18.12
CA TYR A 2 -2.38 -10.27 -18.54
C TYR A 2 -3.45 -10.94 -19.43
N ARG A 3 -3.04 -11.64 -20.49
CA ARG A 3 -3.98 -12.42 -21.34
C ARG A 3 -4.78 -13.47 -20.56
N ARG A 4 -4.13 -14.17 -19.61
CA ARG A 4 -4.78 -15.22 -18.81
C ARG A 4 -5.74 -14.65 -17.77
N SER A 5 -5.46 -13.44 -17.24
CA SER A 5 -6.32 -12.77 -16.27
C SER A 5 -7.40 -11.90 -16.91
N GLY A 6 -7.46 -11.80 -18.25
CA GLY A 6 -8.39 -10.91 -18.95
C GLY A 6 -8.17 -9.42 -18.66
N ILE A 7 -7.01 -9.04 -18.13
CA ILE A 7 -6.68 -7.66 -17.80
C ILE A 7 -6.05 -7.00 -19.02
N ASP A 8 -6.66 -5.90 -19.47
CA ASP A 8 -6.10 -5.05 -20.51
C ASP A 8 -4.81 -4.37 -19.99
N PRO A 9 -3.64 -4.62 -20.63
CA PRO A 9 -2.38 -3.95 -20.28
C PRO A 9 -2.46 -2.42 -20.20
N ARG A 10 -3.34 -1.79 -20.99
CA ARG A 10 -3.54 -0.34 -21.00
C ARG A 10 -4.13 0.20 -19.71
N ARG A 11 -4.71 -0.66 -18.89
CA ARG A 11 -5.28 -0.28 -17.59
C ARG A 11 -4.28 -0.36 -16.44
N VAL A 12 -3.05 -0.84 -16.70
CA VAL A 12 -1.96 -0.83 -15.71
C VAL A 12 -1.33 0.55 -15.68
N ALA A 13 -1.71 1.37 -14.71
CA ALA A 13 -1.27 2.77 -14.63
C ALA A 13 0.15 2.92 -14.06
N TYR A 14 0.54 2.02 -13.16
CA TYR A 14 1.83 2.08 -12.47
C TYR A 14 2.43 0.70 -12.29
N VAL A 15 3.75 0.60 -12.44
CA VAL A 15 4.55 -0.58 -12.08
C VAL A 15 5.54 -0.22 -10.99
N GLU A 16 5.40 -0.90 -9.87
CA GLU A 16 6.45 -1.05 -8.87
C GLU A 16 7.46 -2.07 -9.41
N GLY A 17 8.57 -1.57 -9.95
CA GLY A 17 9.65 -2.38 -10.50
C GLY A 17 10.47 -3.06 -9.43
N ASP A 18 11.27 -4.04 -9.85
CA ASP A 18 12.30 -4.62 -9.02
C ASP A 18 13.42 -3.60 -8.79
N GLY A 19 13.92 -2.94 -9.84
CA GLY A 19 14.78 -1.76 -9.77
C GLY A 19 15.94 -1.92 -8.79
N VAL A 20 16.84 -2.85 -9.09
CA VAL A 20 17.97 -3.20 -8.22
C VAL A 20 19.08 -2.15 -8.22
N GLY A 21 19.00 -1.16 -9.11
CA GLY A 21 19.96 -0.05 -9.17
C GLY A 21 21.20 -0.38 -10.00
N LEU A 22 21.13 -1.40 -10.86
CA LEU A 22 22.20 -1.75 -11.79
C LEU A 22 21.78 -1.31 -13.19
N PRO A 23 22.46 -0.32 -13.81
CA PRO A 23 21.99 0.32 -15.04
C PRO A 23 21.60 -0.65 -16.17
N LEU A 24 22.40 -1.70 -16.39
CA LEU A 24 22.11 -2.70 -17.40
C LEU A 24 20.86 -3.52 -17.08
N GLN A 25 20.72 -3.97 -15.83
CA GLN A 25 19.58 -4.78 -15.40
C GLN A 25 18.29 -3.95 -15.34
N ASP A 26 18.38 -2.73 -14.84
CA ASP A 26 17.26 -1.79 -14.81
C ASP A 26 16.80 -1.44 -16.23
N THR A 27 17.73 -1.29 -17.19
CA THR A 27 17.39 -1.10 -18.61
C THR A 27 16.64 -2.31 -19.16
N PHE A 28 17.13 -3.54 -18.92
CA PHE A 28 16.44 -4.75 -19.36
C PHE A 28 15.06 -4.91 -18.73
N GLU A 29 14.89 -4.56 -17.47
CA GLU A 29 13.59 -4.55 -16.81
C GLU A 29 12.62 -3.58 -17.50
N LEU A 30 13.05 -2.34 -17.74
CA LEU A 30 12.22 -1.33 -18.40
C LEU A 30 11.86 -1.73 -19.84
N ASP A 31 12.80 -2.29 -20.60
CA ASP A 31 12.54 -2.77 -21.96
C ASP A 31 11.56 -3.96 -21.98
N ALA A 32 11.66 -4.87 -20.98
CA ALA A 32 10.71 -5.96 -20.83
C ALA A 32 9.30 -5.44 -20.48
N LEU A 33 9.19 -4.44 -19.60
CA LEU A 33 7.93 -3.75 -19.33
C LEU A 33 7.40 -3.06 -20.58
N ASP A 34 8.26 -2.47 -21.41
CA ASP A 34 7.87 -1.73 -22.60
C ASP A 34 7.24 -2.64 -23.66
N ALA A 35 7.86 -3.80 -23.87
CA ALA A 35 7.40 -4.81 -24.79
C ALA A 35 5.96 -5.28 -24.51
N VAL A 36 5.53 -5.22 -23.25
CA VAL A 36 4.23 -5.72 -22.78
C VAL A 36 3.22 -4.60 -22.50
N LEU A 37 3.64 -3.54 -21.81
CA LEU A 37 2.77 -2.48 -21.26
C LEU A 37 2.94 -1.14 -21.99
N GLY A 38 4.09 -0.90 -22.63
CA GLY A 38 4.44 0.41 -23.18
C GLY A 38 4.01 0.65 -24.63
N LYS A 39 3.77 -0.40 -25.44
CA LYS A 39 3.46 -0.27 -26.88
C LYS A 39 2.23 0.59 -27.21
N HIS A 40 1.29 0.72 -26.28
CA HIS A 40 0.06 1.51 -26.46
C HIS A 40 0.08 2.82 -25.67
N ARG A 41 1.22 3.18 -25.06
CA ARG A 41 1.41 4.39 -24.26
C ARG A 41 1.90 5.54 -25.11
N SER A 42 1.70 6.75 -24.61
CA SER A 42 2.15 7.99 -25.25
C SER A 42 2.63 8.98 -24.19
N ARG A 43 3.19 10.12 -24.60
CA ARG A 43 3.58 11.19 -23.66
C ARG A 43 2.43 11.73 -22.83
N ALA A 44 1.20 11.68 -23.36
CA ALA A 44 0.00 12.15 -22.66
C ALA A 44 -0.57 11.10 -21.68
N ASP A 45 -0.23 9.82 -21.87
CA ASP A 45 -0.63 8.71 -21.03
C ASP A 45 0.55 7.73 -20.92
N PRO A 46 1.61 8.10 -20.16
CA PRO A 46 2.76 7.25 -19.98
C PRO A 46 2.47 6.16 -18.95
N LEU A 47 3.13 5.01 -19.08
CA LEU A 47 3.21 4.06 -17.98
C LEU A 47 4.10 4.66 -16.87
N LEU A 48 3.54 4.81 -15.67
CA LEU A 48 4.33 5.25 -14.52
C LEU A 48 5.14 4.08 -13.97
N VAL A 49 6.40 4.32 -13.61
CA VAL A 49 7.28 3.31 -13.01
C VAL A 49 7.97 3.87 -11.78
N GLY A 50 8.29 3.01 -10.81
CA GLY A 50 9.03 3.38 -9.61
C GLY A 50 9.56 2.18 -8.85
N CYS A 51 10.33 2.42 -7.78
CA CYS A 51 10.94 1.36 -6.97
C CYS A 51 11.13 1.79 -5.50
N VAL A 52 10.57 1.02 -4.57
CA VAL A 52 10.61 1.24 -3.12
C VAL A 52 12.00 0.98 -2.54
N LYS A 53 12.81 0.14 -3.21
CA LYS A 53 14.19 -0.14 -2.77
C LYS A 53 15.04 1.12 -2.74
N SER A 54 14.69 2.14 -3.51
CA SER A 54 15.33 3.46 -3.41
C SER A 54 15.16 4.12 -2.04
N ASN A 55 14.06 3.84 -1.32
CA ASN A 55 13.75 4.40 0.00
C ASN A 55 14.13 3.46 1.14
N THR A 56 13.94 2.15 0.97
CA THR A 56 14.08 1.16 2.05
C THR A 56 15.30 0.27 1.93
N GLY A 57 16.06 0.39 0.83
CA GLY A 57 17.07 -0.60 0.45
C GLY A 57 16.44 -1.92 -0.06
N HIS A 58 17.30 -2.87 -0.41
CA HIS A 58 16.87 -4.19 -0.84
C HIS A 58 16.58 -5.10 0.36
N THR A 59 15.30 -5.31 0.66
CA THR A 59 14.86 -6.16 1.79
C THR A 59 14.83 -7.66 1.44
N GLU A 60 15.66 -8.09 0.48
CA GLU A 60 15.81 -9.47 0.01
C GLU A 60 14.45 -10.17 -0.20
N VAL A 61 14.20 -11.26 0.53
CA VAL A 61 12.99 -12.09 0.46
C VAL A 61 11.69 -11.33 0.72
N ALA A 62 11.75 -10.18 1.41
CA ALA A 62 10.58 -9.35 1.68
C ALA A 62 10.31 -8.31 0.59
N SER A 63 11.20 -8.14 -0.40
CA SER A 63 11.14 -7.05 -1.39
C SER A 63 9.79 -6.97 -2.12
N GLY A 64 9.25 -8.11 -2.54
CA GLY A 64 7.93 -8.15 -3.19
C GLY A 64 6.81 -7.67 -2.27
N MET A 65 6.85 -8.01 -0.98
CA MET A 65 5.85 -7.59 0.00
C MET A 65 5.95 -6.09 0.31
N VAL A 66 7.16 -5.55 0.38
CA VAL A 66 7.37 -4.10 0.56
C VAL A 66 6.83 -3.32 -0.64
N GLY A 67 7.04 -3.82 -1.86
CA GLY A 67 6.45 -3.24 -3.08
C GLY A 67 4.92 -3.30 -3.09
N ILE A 68 4.33 -4.42 -2.68
CA ILE A 68 2.88 -4.57 -2.50
C ILE A 68 2.37 -3.56 -1.45
N ALA A 69 3.02 -3.46 -0.30
CA ALA A 69 2.63 -2.53 0.76
C ALA A 69 2.65 -1.09 0.27
N LYS A 70 3.70 -0.67 -0.47
CA LYS A 70 3.75 0.65 -1.11
C LYS A 70 2.57 0.89 -2.05
N CYS A 71 2.25 -0.07 -2.91
CA CYS A 71 1.10 0.06 -3.83
C CYS A 71 -0.24 0.18 -3.09
N VAL A 72 -0.44 -0.58 -2.01
CA VAL A 72 -1.65 -0.50 -1.19
C VAL A 72 -1.78 0.88 -0.53
N VAL A 73 -0.70 1.37 0.10
CA VAL A 73 -0.66 2.70 0.71
C VAL A 73 -0.84 3.80 -0.34
N ALA A 74 -0.27 3.64 -1.53
CA ALA A 74 -0.46 4.58 -2.64
C ALA A 74 -1.93 4.69 -3.06
N MET A 75 -2.62 3.56 -3.22
CA MET A 75 -4.05 3.52 -3.52
C MET A 75 -4.90 4.14 -2.41
N GLU A 76 -4.56 3.88 -1.15
CA GLU A 76 -5.28 4.42 0.00
C GLU A 76 -5.17 5.95 0.11
N HIS A 77 -3.97 6.49 -0.13
CA HIS A 77 -3.71 7.92 -0.02
C HIS A 77 -3.90 8.70 -1.33
N GLY A 78 -4.14 8.02 -2.46
CA GLY A 78 -4.29 8.68 -3.76
C GLY A 78 -3.01 9.35 -4.25
N VAL A 79 -1.84 8.82 -3.89
CA VAL A 79 -0.52 9.39 -4.24
C VAL A 79 0.45 8.26 -4.54
N ILE A 80 1.15 8.33 -5.68
CA ILE A 80 2.28 7.44 -5.97
C ILE A 80 3.56 8.09 -5.40
N PRO A 81 4.25 7.44 -4.43
CA PRO A 81 5.44 8.01 -3.81
C PRO A 81 6.64 8.10 -4.77
N ALA A 82 7.49 9.09 -4.54
CA ALA A 82 8.72 9.30 -5.30
C ALA A 82 9.72 8.14 -5.19
N THR A 83 10.35 7.81 -6.31
CA THR A 83 11.58 7.00 -6.39
C THR A 83 12.78 7.94 -6.31
N ILE A 84 13.66 7.71 -5.33
CA ILE A 84 14.84 8.54 -5.07
C ILE A 84 16.11 7.87 -5.62
N ASN A 85 17.25 8.57 -5.61
CA ASN A 85 18.57 8.02 -5.99
C ASN A 85 18.57 7.25 -7.32
N HIS A 86 17.84 7.74 -8.32
CA HIS A 86 17.69 7.10 -9.62
C HIS A 86 18.71 7.64 -10.64
N ALA A 87 19.06 6.81 -11.62
CA ALA A 87 19.84 7.25 -12.76
C ALA A 87 19.02 8.17 -13.67
N THR A 88 19.66 9.19 -14.24
CA THR A 88 19.01 10.22 -15.08
C THR A 88 19.13 9.92 -16.58
N ASP A 89 19.99 8.98 -16.96
CA ASP A 89 20.41 8.68 -18.33
C ASP A 89 20.29 7.19 -18.69
N LEU A 90 19.32 6.48 -18.09
CA LEU A 90 19.07 5.07 -18.43
C LEU A 90 18.76 4.91 -19.93
N PRO A 91 19.47 4.03 -20.66
CA PRO A 91 19.32 3.84 -22.10
C PRO A 91 18.05 3.03 -22.46
N CYS A 92 16.89 3.45 -21.96
CA CYS A 92 15.59 2.86 -22.29
C CYS A 92 14.83 3.73 -23.27
N ARG A 93 14.47 3.15 -24.42
CA ARG A 93 13.72 3.83 -25.49
C ARG A 93 12.37 4.37 -25.02
N ALA A 94 11.67 3.63 -24.17
CA ALA A 94 10.34 4.02 -23.67
C ALA A 94 10.38 5.28 -22.79
N LEU A 95 11.44 5.44 -22.00
CA LEU A 95 11.69 6.66 -21.22
C LEU A 95 12.00 7.84 -22.14
N ALA A 96 12.89 7.65 -23.13
CA ALA A 96 13.26 8.71 -24.07
C ALA A 96 12.08 9.20 -24.94
N GLU A 97 11.23 8.27 -25.39
CA GLU A 97 10.02 8.59 -26.14
C GLU A 97 8.91 9.17 -25.25
N GLY A 98 9.02 9.02 -23.92
CA GLY A 98 8.04 9.42 -22.93
C GLY A 98 6.80 8.53 -22.89
N ARG A 99 6.91 7.28 -23.37
CA ARG A 99 5.89 6.23 -23.20
C ARG A 99 5.94 5.63 -21.79
N MET A 100 7.07 5.79 -21.10
CA MET A 100 7.22 5.55 -19.68
C MET A 100 7.69 6.81 -18.96
N LYS A 101 7.35 6.91 -17.67
CA LYS A 101 7.82 7.98 -16.81
C LYS A 101 8.17 7.45 -15.43
N LEU A 102 9.42 7.63 -15.02
CA LEU A 102 9.84 7.37 -13.65
C LEU A 102 9.18 8.39 -12.71
N VAL A 103 8.57 7.91 -11.63
CA VAL A 103 7.93 8.75 -10.62
C VAL A 103 9.02 9.28 -9.68
N THR A 104 9.46 10.52 -9.89
CA THR A 104 10.56 11.15 -9.14
C THR A 104 10.10 12.15 -8.08
N ALA A 105 8.79 12.42 -8.02
CA ALA A 105 8.14 13.23 -7.00
C ALA A 105 6.82 12.58 -6.61
N ASN A 106 6.34 12.85 -5.39
CA ASN A 106 5.03 12.38 -4.93
C ASN A 106 3.96 12.86 -5.91
N THR A 107 3.33 11.93 -6.60
CA THR A 107 2.43 12.22 -7.73
C THR A 107 1.00 11.91 -7.30
N PRO A 108 0.14 12.92 -7.08
CA PRO A 108 -1.27 12.70 -6.88
C PRO A 108 -1.85 11.87 -8.02
N PHE A 109 -2.61 10.84 -7.68
CA PHE A 109 -3.13 9.89 -8.65
C PHE A 109 -4.54 9.45 -8.26
N LYS A 110 -5.47 9.56 -9.21
CA LYS A 110 -6.84 9.12 -9.02
C LYS A 110 -6.96 7.65 -9.39
N PHE A 111 -7.02 6.80 -8.38
CA PHE A 111 -7.25 5.37 -8.58
C PHE A 111 -8.74 5.08 -8.63
N ASP A 112 -9.18 4.37 -9.67
CA ASP A 112 -10.54 3.84 -9.77
C ASP A 112 -10.53 2.30 -9.81
N ARG A 113 -11.72 1.68 -9.77
CA ARG A 113 -11.85 0.21 -9.86
C ARG A 113 -11.30 -0.37 -11.16
N GLN A 114 -11.05 0.49 -12.15
CA GLN A 114 -10.53 0.07 -13.43
C GLN A 114 -9.01 0.20 -13.54
N THR A 115 -8.40 0.91 -12.61
CA THR A 115 -6.96 1.13 -12.53
C THR A 115 -6.27 -0.08 -11.93
N TYR A 116 -5.18 -0.52 -12.55
CA TYR A 116 -4.32 -1.55 -12.01
C TYR A 116 -2.93 -1.02 -11.70
N LEU A 117 -2.35 -1.54 -10.63
CA LEU A 117 -0.95 -1.38 -10.28
C LEU A 117 -0.30 -2.76 -10.40
N ALA A 118 0.91 -2.82 -10.91
CA ALA A 118 1.68 -4.05 -10.94
C ALA A 118 2.89 -3.97 -10.00
N VAL A 119 3.29 -5.11 -9.45
CA VAL A 119 4.53 -5.26 -8.68
C VAL A 119 5.34 -6.36 -9.33
N SER A 120 6.56 -6.03 -9.75
CA SER A 120 7.56 -6.96 -10.26
C SER A 120 8.60 -7.25 -9.18
N SER A 121 9.03 -8.50 -9.10
CA SER A 121 10.16 -8.91 -8.25
C SER A 121 10.91 -10.03 -8.92
N HIS A 122 12.24 -9.94 -8.93
CA HIS A 122 13.10 -10.88 -9.61
C HIS A 122 14.11 -11.47 -8.61
N SER A 123 14.23 -12.79 -8.56
CA SER A 123 15.25 -13.44 -7.76
C SER A 123 16.55 -13.59 -8.55
N MET A 124 17.68 -13.63 -7.83
CA MET A 124 18.98 -13.97 -8.42
C MET A 124 19.00 -15.37 -9.06
N THR A 125 18.12 -16.27 -8.62
CA THR A 125 17.99 -17.63 -9.15
C THR A 125 17.16 -17.73 -10.43
N GLY A 126 16.70 -16.59 -10.98
CA GLY A 126 15.92 -16.54 -12.22
C GLY A 126 14.43 -16.80 -12.03
N MET A 127 13.91 -16.74 -10.81
CA MET A 127 12.48 -16.81 -10.53
C MET A 127 11.87 -15.42 -10.52
N PHE A 128 10.79 -15.25 -11.27
CA PHE A 128 10.14 -13.95 -11.46
C PHE A 128 8.72 -13.97 -10.89
N GLY A 129 8.41 -12.98 -10.05
CA GLY A 129 7.08 -12.70 -9.54
C GLY A 129 6.50 -11.45 -10.20
N HIS A 130 5.25 -11.52 -10.63
CA HIS A 130 4.51 -10.36 -11.10
C HIS A 130 3.10 -10.41 -10.51
N THR A 131 2.71 -9.38 -9.77
CA THR A 131 1.41 -9.28 -9.10
C THR A 131 0.66 -8.08 -9.63
N ILE A 132 -0.65 -8.22 -9.83
CA ILE A 132 -1.52 -7.12 -10.26
C ILE A 132 -2.51 -6.84 -9.12
N LEU A 133 -2.58 -5.57 -8.73
CA LEU A 133 -3.44 -5.04 -7.67
C LEU A 133 -4.45 -4.09 -8.31
N SER A 134 -5.68 -4.10 -7.80
CA SER A 134 -6.69 -3.11 -8.14
C SER A 134 -7.26 -2.49 -6.86
N PRO A 135 -7.61 -1.20 -6.87
CA PRO A 135 -8.31 -0.57 -5.76
C PRO A 135 -9.60 -1.30 -5.44
N HIS A 136 -9.82 -1.60 -4.17
CA HIS A 136 -11.10 -2.08 -3.68
C HIS A 136 -11.96 -0.88 -3.29
N ALA A 137 -13.17 -0.78 -3.85
CA ALA A 137 -14.11 0.25 -3.39
C ALA A 137 -14.48 -0.06 -1.93
N LYS A 138 -14.12 0.83 -0.99
CA LYS A 138 -14.62 0.73 0.38
C LYS A 138 -16.16 0.73 0.28
N PRO A 139 -16.87 -0.31 0.72
CA PRO A 139 -18.33 -0.30 0.67
C PRO A 139 -18.82 0.91 1.47
N LYS A 140 -19.75 1.70 0.90
CA LYS A 140 -20.38 2.80 1.62
C LYS A 140 -21.08 2.20 2.84
N ARG A 141 -20.49 2.41 4.01
CA ARG A 141 -21.00 1.84 5.26
C ARG A 141 -22.12 2.74 5.77
N ALA A 142 -23.21 2.13 6.22
CA ALA A 142 -24.35 2.87 6.77
C ALA A 142 -23.89 3.75 7.94
N VAL A 143 -24.39 4.98 7.97
CA VAL A 143 -24.20 5.90 9.11
C VAL A 143 -24.77 5.18 10.33
N ASN A 144 -23.92 4.92 11.32
CA ASN A 144 -24.34 4.27 12.54
C ASN A 144 -25.02 5.30 13.44
N ALA A 145 -26.29 5.07 13.82
CA ALA A 145 -27.03 5.94 14.73
C ALA A 145 -26.33 6.13 16.08
N ALA A 146 -25.41 5.23 16.45
CA ALA A 146 -24.59 5.35 17.65
C ALA A 146 -23.36 6.25 17.47
N ALA A 147 -23.15 6.95 16.34
CA ALA A 147 -21.97 7.77 16.04
C ALA A 147 -21.51 8.63 17.24
N ASP A 148 -22.46 9.25 17.92
CA ASP A 148 -22.22 10.21 19.01
C ASP A 148 -22.14 9.59 20.41
N LEU A 149 -22.13 8.25 20.52
CA LEU A 149 -21.96 7.54 21.80
C LEU A 149 -20.49 7.17 22.08
N PRO A 150 -20.06 7.14 23.35
CA PRO A 150 -18.76 6.55 23.69
C PRO A 150 -18.63 5.10 23.20
N ARG A 151 -17.41 4.70 22.82
CA ARG A 151 -17.10 3.36 22.32
C ARG A 151 -16.36 2.56 23.37
N LEU A 152 -16.92 1.43 23.77
CA LEU A 152 -16.22 0.44 24.58
C LEU A 152 -15.33 -0.43 23.67
N VAL A 153 -14.02 -0.26 23.76
CA VAL A 153 -13.05 -1.12 23.05
C VAL A 153 -12.54 -2.17 24.01
N LEU A 154 -12.82 -3.44 23.71
CA LEU A 154 -12.33 -4.57 24.49
C LEU A 154 -10.96 -5.01 23.96
N VAL A 155 -10.04 -5.26 24.89
CA VAL A 155 -8.69 -5.74 24.61
C VAL A 155 -8.53 -7.10 25.28
N SER A 156 -7.95 -8.04 24.55
CA SER A 156 -7.51 -9.32 25.10
C SER A 156 -6.02 -9.51 24.81
N ALA A 157 -5.30 -10.17 25.72
CA ALA A 157 -3.88 -10.48 25.53
C ALA A 157 -3.46 -11.77 26.26
N ARG A 158 -2.25 -12.24 25.95
CA ARG A 158 -1.61 -13.40 26.63
C ARG A 158 -0.93 -13.04 27.96
N SER A 159 -0.81 -11.77 28.30
CA SER A 159 -0.29 -11.30 29.58
C SER A 159 -0.97 -9.99 30.00
N GLU A 160 -0.98 -9.71 31.31
CA GLU A 160 -1.49 -8.46 31.86
C GLU A 160 -0.74 -7.24 31.30
N ALA A 161 0.59 -7.32 31.22
CA ALA A 161 1.43 -6.27 30.66
C ALA A 161 1.07 -5.94 29.20
N ALA A 162 0.78 -6.96 28.38
CA ALA A 162 0.36 -6.77 27.00
C ALA A 162 -1.04 -6.16 26.89
N ALA A 163 -1.98 -6.58 27.76
CA ALA A 163 -3.32 -6.00 27.81
C ALA A 163 -3.25 -4.50 28.15
N ARG A 164 -2.43 -4.13 29.16
CA ARG A 164 -2.20 -2.74 29.57
C ARG A 164 -1.54 -1.92 28.46
N LEU A 165 -0.50 -2.47 27.82
CA LEU A 165 0.21 -1.78 26.73
C LEU A 165 -0.73 -1.43 25.56
N VAL A 166 -1.59 -2.37 25.14
CA VAL A 166 -2.54 -2.14 24.05
C VAL A 166 -3.59 -1.11 24.46
N ALA A 167 -4.11 -1.17 25.69
CA ALA A 167 -5.05 -0.17 26.21
C ALA A 167 -4.44 1.24 26.23
N GLU A 168 -3.20 1.39 26.71
CA GLU A 168 -2.50 2.67 26.71
C GLU A 168 -2.16 3.18 25.30
N LYS A 169 -1.79 2.28 24.37
CA LYS A 169 -1.60 2.66 22.96
C LYS A 169 -2.90 3.17 22.34
N ILE A 170 -4.02 2.50 22.56
CA ILE A 170 -5.33 2.97 22.09
C ILE A 170 -5.59 4.38 22.64
N LYS A 171 -5.30 4.62 23.93
CA LYS A 171 -5.43 5.95 24.55
C LYS A 171 -4.61 7.06 23.89
N SER A 172 -3.43 6.73 23.35
CA SER A 172 -2.51 7.72 22.78
C SER A 172 -2.78 8.09 21.31
N TYR A 173 -3.60 7.32 20.59
CA TYR A 173 -3.92 7.65 19.19
C TYR A 173 -5.02 8.71 19.10
N SER A 174 -4.84 9.70 18.22
CA SER A 174 -5.93 10.55 17.77
C SER A 174 -6.98 9.67 17.09
N TYR A 175 -8.15 9.55 17.70
CA TYR A 175 -9.11 8.53 17.33
C TYR A 175 -9.81 8.82 16.01
N ASP A 176 -9.64 7.96 15.03
CA ASP A 176 -10.57 7.85 13.91
C ASP A 176 -11.74 6.93 14.33
N PRO A 177 -13.00 7.40 14.29
CA PRO A 177 -14.16 6.54 14.52
C PRO A 177 -14.18 5.25 13.69
N GLU A 178 -13.62 5.26 12.46
CA GLU A 178 -13.46 4.07 11.63
C GLU A 178 -12.44 3.09 12.22
N TYR A 179 -11.32 3.58 12.74
CA TYR A 179 -10.32 2.74 13.41
C TYR A 179 -10.88 2.07 14.66
N LEU A 180 -11.56 2.83 15.53
CA LEU A 180 -12.17 2.30 16.74
C LEU A 180 -13.23 1.23 16.46
N ARG A 181 -14.01 1.43 15.39
CA ARG A 181 -14.96 0.42 14.91
C ARG A 181 -14.26 -0.83 14.38
N LEU A 182 -13.20 -0.67 13.58
CA LEU A 182 -12.42 -1.81 13.07
C LEU A 182 -11.87 -2.64 14.22
N VAL A 183 -11.35 -1.99 15.26
CA VAL A 183 -10.86 -2.68 16.47
C VAL A 183 -12.00 -3.51 17.09
N GLN A 184 -13.21 -2.97 17.25
CA GLN A 184 -14.35 -3.77 17.72
C GLN A 184 -14.70 -4.94 16.79
N ASP A 185 -14.76 -4.71 15.47
CA ASP A 185 -15.10 -5.75 14.50
C ASP A 185 -14.07 -6.89 14.50
N VAL A 186 -12.78 -6.56 14.63
CA VAL A 186 -11.66 -7.51 14.64
C VAL A 186 -11.59 -8.28 15.96
N PHE A 187 -11.86 -7.63 17.09
CA PHE A 187 -11.72 -8.23 18.43
C PHE A 187 -13.05 -8.71 19.03
N GLY A 188 -14.15 -8.68 18.29
CA GLY A 188 -15.45 -9.20 18.74
C GLY A 188 -15.40 -10.65 19.23
N PRO A 189 -14.68 -11.58 18.57
CA PRO A 189 -14.46 -12.93 19.07
C PRO A 189 -13.28 -13.01 20.04
N THR A 190 -13.44 -13.81 21.10
CA THR A 190 -12.30 -14.14 21.98
C THR A 190 -11.26 -14.98 21.23
N ILE A 191 -10.02 -14.50 21.17
CA ILE A 191 -8.88 -15.26 20.63
C ILE A 191 -8.47 -16.31 21.68
N ARG A 192 -8.35 -17.58 21.26
CA ARG A 192 -7.95 -18.69 22.14
C ARG A 192 -6.57 -18.41 22.78
N GLY A 193 -6.45 -18.66 24.08
CA GLY A 193 -5.20 -18.48 24.84
C GLY A 193 -4.87 -17.03 25.20
N TYR A 194 -5.76 -16.08 24.91
CA TYR A 194 -5.68 -14.74 25.47
C TYR A 194 -6.55 -14.75 26.72
N GLU A 195 -5.95 -14.81 27.91
CA GLU A 195 -6.68 -14.92 29.18
C GLU A 195 -6.88 -13.57 29.87
N TYR A 196 -6.02 -12.60 29.57
CA TYR A 196 -6.05 -11.27 30.20
C TYR A 196 -6.96 -10.35 29.40
N ARG A 197 -7.76 -9.55 30.10
CA ARG A 197 -8.72 -8.61 29.51
C ARG A 197 -8.45 -7.19 30.01
N SER A 198 -8.64 -6.22 29.13
CA SER A 198 -8.65 -4.81 29.47
C SER A 198 -9.68 -4.12 28.58
N PHE A 199 -10.00 -2.86 28.86
CA PHE A 199 -10.90 -2.09 28.04
C PHE A 199 -10.50 -0.62 28.01
N VAL A 200 -10.93 0.07 26.95
CA VAL A 200 -10.82 1.53 26.82
C VAL A 200 -12.20 2.06 26.43
N ILE A 201 -12.65 3.12 27.10
CA ILE A 201 -13.84 3.87 26.69
C ILE A 201 -13.35 5.08 25.91
N CYS A 202 -13.59 5.09 24.60
CA CYS A 202 -13.20 6.19 23.72
C CYS A 202 -14.38 7.17 23.58
N PRO A 203 -14.15 8.48 23.72
CA PRO A 203 -15.19 9.48 23.51
C PRO A 203 -15.67 9.49 22.04
N PRO A 204 -16.91 9.95 21.78
CA PRO A 204 -17.47 10.00 20.44
C PRO A 204 -16.79 11.02 19.52
N GLU A 205 -16.24 12.09 20.08
CA GLU A 205 -15.57 13.15 19.32
C GLU A 205 -14.05 12.99 19.42
N ALA A 206 -13.40 12.90 18.26
CA ALA A 206 -11.94 12.86 18.12
C ALA A 206 -11.23 14.17 18.48
N ARG A 207 -11.82 15.03 19.32
CA ARG A 207 -11.26 16.39 19.53
C ARG A 207 -10.84 16.74 20.94
N ASP A 208 -11.53 16.36 22.00
CA ASP A 208 -11.07 16.72 23.34
C ASP A 208 -11.68 15.78 24.38
N ALA A 209 -10.85 15.01 25.09
CA ALA A 209 -11.03 14.68 26.51
C ALA A 209 -9.94 13.73 27.01
N VAL A 210 -8.79 14.30 27.36
CA VAL A 210 -8.12 13.86 28.58
C VAL A 210 -8.95 14.40 29.72
N LYS A 211 -9.63 13.52 30.46
CA LYS A 211 -9.91 13.78 31.88
C LYS A 211 -9.46 12.56 32.66
N VAL A 212 -8.36 12.76 33.38
CA VAL A 212 -7.86 11.87 34.42
C VAL A 212 -8.80 12.01 35.62
N GLY A 213 -9.31 10.88 36.08
CA GLY A 213 -10.02 10.68 37.34
C GLY A 213 -9.80 9.25 37.78
#